data_AF-A0A947A151-F1
#
_entry.id   AF-A0A947A151-F1
#
_cell.length_a   1.000
_cell.length_b   1.000
_cell.length_c   1.000
_cell.angle_alpha   90.00
_cell.angle_beta   90.00
_cell.angle_gamma   90.00
#
_symmetry.space_group_name_H-M   'P 1'
#
loop_
_entity.id
_entity.type
_entity.pdbx_description
1 polymer ?
#
loop_
_entity_poly.entity_id
_entity_poly.type
_entity_poly.pdbx_seq_one_letter_code
_entity_poly.pdbx_strand_id
1 'polypeptide(L)'
;MSKIKTQYNRRSFIKVSAAAGGGMLIGFSWLNACKPNSPELAQGLPIPEEWYEINGYIKIGDTGLVTIYSPNPEIGQNVRTSMPMIVAEELDVPWEHVVVEQAPLNTGFYQNQFAGGSLSIRLSWNALRMAGATGRRMLLEAAAKEWGVEVADLTASEGMIKEKEGERSVSYGDIASKAVGIEIPEEVELKEIKDFKLIGTSQKNVDGKKIVTGEPLFGYDFHRDGMKLAMIAHPPAFGMKVGDFNKDEIKGMNGVDDAFVIDISIDEPGMFDEKGFHQLIAIVGKETWPLMEAKKALRVNWETTGELESSAKHRERLDKALASGEVQEKRRDGNPEAAFRRAAKVIERTYTAPFIAHNTL
;
A
#
# COMPACT_ATOMS: atom_id res chain seq x y z
N MET A 1 34.08 54.22 -28.65
CA MET A 1 33.66 52.88 -28.16
C MET A 1 34.84 52.23 -27.47
N SER A 2 34.79 52.09 -26.14
CA SER A 2 35.91 51.61 -25.33
C SER A 2 35.82 50.09 -25.10
N LYS A 3 36.99 49.45 -25.17
CA LYS A 3 37.37 48.05 -24.90
C LYS A 3 38.80 48.20 -24.28
N ILE A 4 39.26 47.63 -23.17
CA ILE A 4 39.08 46.32 -22.49
C ILE A 4 39.65 46.34 -21.03
N LYS A 5 39.04 45.51 -20.14
CA LYS A 5 39.45 44.72 -18.93
C LYS A 5 40.65 45.15 -18.04
N THR A 6 40.57 45.02 -16.70
CA THR A 6 40.73 43.79 -15.86
C THR A 6 40.26 44.05 -14.40
N GLN A 7 40.13 43.15 -13.42
CA GLN A 7 39.98 41.68 -13.23
C GLN A 7 39.61 41.51 -11.73
N TYR A 8 38.38 41.20 -11.32
CA TYR A 8 38.12 40.43 -10.08
C TYR A 8 36.72 39.81 -10.17
N ASN A 9 36.65 38.49 -10.34
CA ASN A 9 35.39 37.73 -10.23
C ASN A 9 35.55 36.62 -9.16
N ARG A 10 34.49 35.84 -8.89
CA ARG A 10 34.48 34.78 -7.87
C ARG A 10 35.65 33.78 -7.96
N ARG A 11 36.29 33.59 -9.12
CA ARG A 11 37.53 32.79 -9.26
C ARG A 11 38.78 33.49 -8.74
N SER A 12 38.83 34.81 -8.72
CA SER A 12 39.93 35.59 -8.14
C SER A 12 39.95 35.48 -6.61
N PHE A 13 38.78 35.36 -5.96
CA PHE A 13 38.69 35.06 -4.53
C PHE A 13 39.25 33.67 -4.20
N ILE A 14 38.89 32.65 -4.99
CA ILE A 14 39.39 31.27 -4.84
C ILE A 14 40.90 31.17 -5.09
N LYS A 15 41.45 31.95 -6.03
CA LYS A 15 42.91 31.99 -6.29
C LYS A 15 43.70 32.66 -5.16
N VAL A 16 43.14 33.67 -4.50
CA VAL A 16 43.78 34.35 -3.36
C VAL A 16 43.74 33.45 -2.12
N SER A 17 42.64 32.72 -1.89
CA SER A 17 42.53 31.76 -0.78
C SER A 17 43.42 30.52 -0.96
N ALA A 18 43.73 30.13 -2.20
CA ALA A 18 44.62 28.99 -2.50
C ALA A 18 46.12 29.34 -2.41
N ALA A 19 46.50 30.63 -2.43
CA ALA A 19 47.90 31.06 -2.40
C ALA A 19 48.50 31.12 -0.97
N ALA A 20 47.69 31.01 0.08
CA ALA A 20 48.14 30.96 1.47
C ALA A 20 47.81 29.59 2.09
N GLY A 21 48.45 28.53 1.61
CA GLY A 21 48.63 27.28 2.36
C GLY A 21 47.48 26.26 2.31
N GLY A 22 47.44 25.47 1.24
CA GLY A 22 47.08 24.05 1.23
C GLY A 22 45.93 23.55 2.11
N GLY A 23 44.71 23.55 1.57
CA GLY A 23 43.59 22.77 2.10
C GLY A 23 42.57 22.48 1.01
N MET A 24 42.32 21.20 0.71
CA MET A 24 41.25 20.77 -0.19
C MET A 24 39.91 20.89 0.54
N LEU A 25 39.14 21.94 0.25
CA LEU A 25 37.76 22.07 0.69
C LEU A 25 36.83 21.28 -0.25
N ILE A 26 36.42 20.08 0.16
CA ILE A 26 35.27 19.41 -0.42
C ILE A 26 34.02 20.07 0.18
N GLY A 27 33.40 20.96 -0.57
CA GLY A 27 32.13 21.59 -0.17
C GLY A 27 30.97 20.60 -0.35
N PHE A 28 30.55 19.96 0.73
CA PHE A 28 29.24 19.32 0.79
C PHE A 28 28.18 20.40 1.04
N SER A 29 27.25 20.57 0.11
CA SER A 29 26.08 21.43 0.34
C SER A 29 25.09 20.71 1.26
N TRP A 30 25.37 20.71 2.57
CA TRP A 30 24.51 20.08 3.59
C TRP A 30 23.10 20.69 3.60
N LEU A 31 22.98 21.97 3.24
CA LEU A 31 21.70 22.69 3.24
C LEU A 31 20.76 22.37 2.06
N ASN A 32 21.23 21.66 1.02
CA ASN A 32 20.34 21.08 0.01
C ASN A 32 19.81 19.69 0.42
N ALA A 33 20.34 19.09 1.49
CA ALA A 33 19.91 17.78 2.00
C ALA A 33 18.78 17.88 3.04
N CYS A 34 18.39 19.08 3.46
CA CYS A 34 17.28 19.33 4.38
C CYS A 34 16.09 19.98 3.66
N LYS A 35 15.61 19.35 2.59
CA LYS A 35 14.21 19.56 2.17
C LYS A 35 13.41 18.41 2.77
N PRO A 36 12.29 18.67 3.47
CA PRO A 36 11.40 17.59 3.90
C PRO A 36 11.03 16.74 2.68
N ASN A 37 11.12 15.43 2.85
CA ASN A 37 10.90 14.41 1.82
C ASN A 37 9.64 14.73 1.00
N SER A 38 9.87 15.39 -0.13
CA SER A 38 8.89 15.50 -1.19
C SER A 38 8.86 14.14 -1.87
N PRO A 39 7.71 13.55 -2.21
CA PRO A 39 7.68 12.37 -3.05
C PRO A 39 8.54 12.65 -4.28
N GLU A 40 9.45 11.73 -4.57
CA GLU A 40 10.40 11.85 -5.68
C GLU A 40 9.58 12.09 -6.94
N LEU A 41 9.56 13.35 -7.38
CA LEU A 41 8.57 13.83 -8.32
C LEU A 41 8.69 13.08 -9.63
N ALA A 42 7.52 12.75 -10.15
CA ALA A 42 7.27 12.44 -11.52
C ALA A 42 8.14 13.38 -12.42
N GLN A 43 8.99 12.80 -13.26
CA GLN A 43 10.11 13.50 -13.88
C GLN A 43 9.61 14.62 -14.82
N GLY A 44 9.87 15.87 -14.46
CA GLY A 44 9.76 17.02 -15.38
C GLY A 44 8.71 18.07 -15.03
N LEU A 45 7.78 17.80 -14.08
CA LEU A 45 6.78 18.77 -13.64
C LEU A 45 7.17 19.46 -12.32
N PRO A 46 6.87 20.76 -12.14
CA PRO A 46 7.04 21.44 -10.86
C PRO A 46 6.05 20.90 -9.80
N ILE A 47 6.39 21.11 -8.52
CA ILE A 47 5.49 20.80 -7.40
C ILE A 47 4.26 21.71 -7.51
N PRO A 48 3.04 21.15 -7.51
CA PRO A 48 1.82 21.94 -7.52
C PRO A 48 1.67 22.84 -6.30
N GLU A 49 1.13 24.05 -6.50
CA GLU A 49 0.71 24.91 -5.39
C GLU A 49 -0.68 24.50 -4.90
N GLU A 50 -1.57 24.15 -5.85
CA GLU A 50 -2.90 23.65 -5.58
C GLU A 50 -3.10 22.20 -6.06
N TRP A 51 -3.95 21.46 -5.35
CA TRP A 51 -4.36 20.10 -5.68
C TRP A 51 -5.88 20.00 -5.73
N TYR A 52 -6.39 19.30 -6.73
CA TYR A 52 -7.82 19.12 -6.97
C TYR A 52 -8.17 17.63 -6.90
N GLU A 53 -9.00 17.26 -5.92
CA GLU A 53 -9.50 15.89 -5.73
C GLU A 53 -10.57 15.60 -6.79
N ILE A 54 -10.25 14.76 -7.77
CA ILE A 54 -11.15 14.42 -8.88
C ILE A 54 -12.12 13.32 -8.43
N ASN A 55 -11.60 12.29 -7.76
CA ASN A 55 -12.39 11.25 -7.11
C ASN A 55 -11.53 10.58 -6.02
N GLY A 56 -12.08 9.58 -5.31
CA GLY A 56 -11.39 8.88 -4.23
C GLY A 56 -10.08 8.16 -4.60
N TYR A 57 -9.69 8.13 -5.87
CA TYR A 57 -8.43 7.53 -6.34
C TYR A 57 -7.45 8.53 -6.93
N ILE A 58 -7.89 9.74 -7.32
CA ILE A 58 -7.13 10.65 -8.18
C ILE A 58 -7.21 12.08 -7.63
N LYS A 59 -6.05 12.69 -7.39
CA LYS A 59 -5.91 14.15 -7.29
C LYS A 59 -4.95 14.67 -8.35
N ILE A 60 -5.25 15.83 -8.92
CA ILE A 60 -4.45 16.46 -9.98
C ILE A 60 -4.01 17.83 -9.50
N GLY A 61 -2.72 18.10 -9.59
CA GLY A 61 -2.17 19.41 -9.27
C GLY A 61 -2.30 20.38 -10.44
N ASP A 62 -2.27 21.68 -10.14
CA ASP A 62 -2.27 22.76 -11.14
C ASP A 62 -1.13 22.69 -12.18
N THR A 63 -0.09 21.89 -11.93
CA THR A 63 1.01 21.62 -12.88
C THR A 63 0.77 20.41 -13.80
N GLY A 64 -0.32 19.67 -13.62
CA GLY A 64 -0.62 18.42 -14.33
C GLY A 64 -0.04 17.17 -13.68
N LEU A 65 0.65 17.32 -12.54
CA LEU A 65 1.09 16.20 -11.72
C LEU A 65 -0.11 15.46 -11.14
N VAL A 66 -0.16 14.14 -11.28
CA VAL A 66 -1.28 13.33 -10.82
C VAL A 66 -0.85 12.47 -9.65
N THR A 67 -1.54 12.57 -8.52
CA THR A 67 -1.40 11.54 -7.49
C THR A 67 -2.50 10.50 -7.65
N ILE A 68 -2.11 9.24 -7.61
CA ILE A 68 -3.02 8.11 -7.62
C ILE A 68 -2.86 7.32 -6.33
N TYR A 69 -3.97 7.14 -5.62
CA TYR A 69 -4.01 6.37 -4.39
C TYR A 69 -4.06 4.87 -4.69
N SER A 70 -3.17 4.09 -4.07
CA SER A 70 -3.24 2.63 -4.04
C SER A 70 -4.03 2.21 -2.79
N PRO A 71 -5.24 1.63 -2.92
CA PRO A 71 -6.09 1.36 -1.76
C PRO A 71 -5.54 0.27 -0.85
N ASN A 72 -5.15 -0.86 -1.44
CA ASN A 72 -4.82 -2.07 -0.71
C ASN A 72 -3.45 -1.95 -0.03
N PRO A 73 -3.25 -2.52 1.17
CA PRO A 73 -1.97 -2.53 1.83
C PRO A 73 -0.86 -3.19 0.99
N GLU A 74 0.29 -2.54 0.89
CA GLU A 74 1.48 -3.14 0.30
C GLU A 74 2.15 -4.11 1.28
N ILE A 75 2.18 -5.40 0.89
CA ILE A 75 2.77 -6.48 1.69
C ILE A 75 3.75 -7.35 0.88
N GLY A 76 4.35 -6.79 -0.18
CA GLY A 76 5.30 -7.47 -1.07
C GLY A 76 4.69 -7.96 -2.39
N GLN A 77 3.50 -7.47 -2.76
CA GLN A 77 2.81 -7.83 -4.01
C GLN A 77 2.99 -6.77 -5.10
N ASN A 78 3.59 -5.62 -4.78
CA ASN A 78 3.76 -4.49 -5.70
C ASN A 78 2.42 -3.88 -6.17
N VAL A 79 1.43 -3.87 -5.27
CA VAL A 79 0.10 -3.27 -5.47
C VAL A 79 0.17 -1.74 -5.48
N ARG A 80 1.17 -1.14 -4.82
CA ARG A 80 1.43 0.30 -4.95
C ARG A 80 1.90 0.70 -6.35
N THR A 81 2.51 -0.19 -7.11
CA THR A 81 2.80 0.11 -8.52
C THR A 81 1.65 -0.31 -9.43
N SER A 82 1.18 -1.55 -9.30
CA SER A 82 0.25 -2.15 -10.26
C SER A 82 -1.16 -1.57 -10.21
N MET A 83 -1.69 -1.18 -9.05
CA MET A 83 -3.02 -0.57 -8.98
C MET A 83 -3.06 0.83 -9.61
N PRO A 84 -2.13 1.74 -9.28
CA PRO A 84 -2.08 3.04 -9.95
C PRO A 84 -1.81 2.98 -11.45
N MET A 85 -1.07 1.98 -11.94
CA MET A 85 -0.91 1.78 -13.39
C MET A 85 -2.25 1.54 -14.10
N ILE A 86 -3.19 0.84 -13.46
CA ILE A 86 -4.52 0.59 -14.05
C ILE A 86 -5.33 1.89 -14.13
N VAL A 87 -5.26 2.71 -13.08
CA VAL A 87 -5.94 4.01 -13.04
C VAL A 87 -5.30 4.97 -14.04
N ALA A 88 -3.97 5.04 -14.10
CA ALA A 88 -3.22 5.90 -15.01
C ALA A 88 -3.46 5.55 -16.49
N GLU A 89 -3.55 4.25 -16.80
CA GLU A 89 -3.93 3.77 -18.13
C GLU A 89 -5.26 4.37 -18.56
N GLU A 90 -6.31 4.25 -17.74
CA GLU A 90 -7.63 4.78 -18.09
C GLU A 90 -7.71 6.30 -18.00
N LEU A 91 -6.85 6.93 -17.20
CA LEU A 91 -6.78 8.39 -17.09
C LEU A 91 -6.05 9.02 -18.30
N ASP A 92 -5.31 8.25 -19.10
CA ASP A 92 -4.45 8.73 -20.19
C ASP A 92 -3.38 9.73 -19.72
N VAL A 93 -2.78 9.46 -18.55
CA VAL A 93 -1.67 10.24 -18.00
C VAL A 93 -0.33 9.50 -18.18
N PRO A 94 0.78 10.18 -18.51
CA PRO A 94 2.09 9.55 -18.58
C PRO A 94 2.48 9.02 -17.19
N TRP A 95 3.08 7.84 -17.12
CA TRP A 95 3.47 7.25 -15.84
C TRP A 95 4.51 8.11 -15.10
N GLU A 96 5.38 8.78 -15.85
CA GLU A 96 6.33 9.76 -15.35
C GLU A 96 5.69 11.04 -14.81
N HIS A 97 4.36 11.23 -14.90
CA HIS A 97 3.60 12.30 -14.26
C HIS A 97 2.78 11.81 -13.06
N VAL A 98 2.90 10.52 -12.70
CA VAL A 98 2.17 9.90 -11.59
C VAL A 98 3.02 9.87 -10.32
N VAL A 99 2.44 10.35 -9.23
CA VAL A 99 2.89 10.14 -7.85
C VAL A 99 1.98 9.09 -7.21
N VAL A 100 2.56 8.08 -6.58
CA VAL A 100 1.77 7.06 -5.88
C VAL A 100 1.75 7.30 -4.39
N GLU A 101 0.55 7.34 -3.81
CA GLU A 101 0.34 7.37 -2.38
C GLU A 101 -0.41 6.11 -1.91
N GLN A 102 -0.08 5.59 -0.72
CA GLN A 102 -0.90 4.56 -0.07
C GLN A 102 -2.17 5.24 0.44
N ALA A 103 -3.35 4.73 0.09
CA ALA A 103 -4.59 5.29 0.58
C ALA A 103 -4.75 5.02 2.09
N PRO A 104 -5.29 5.98 2.87
CA PRO A 104 -5.71 5.72 4.24
C PRO A 104 -6.93 4.78 4.25
N LEU A 105 -7.23 4.20 5.43
CA LEU A 105 -8.45 3.42 5.59
C LEU A 105 -9.69 4.29 5.28
N ASN A 106 -10.45 3.92 4.26
CA ASN A 106 -11.68 4.60 3.89
C ASN A 106 -12.69 3.61 3.31
N THR A 107 -13.65 3.20 4.14
CA THR A 107 -14.70 2.24 3.77
C THR A 107 -15.81 2.86 2.91
N GLY A 108 -15.85 4.19 2.79
CA GLY A 108 -16.77 4.90 1.89
C GLY A 108 -16.30 4.86 0.44
N PHE A 109 -14.98 4.96 0.21
CA PHE A 109 -14.40 4.93 -1.14
C PHE A 109 -13.97 3.53 -1.57
N TYR A 110 -13.57 2.66 -0.65
CA TYR A 110 -12.98 1.36 -0.97
C TYR A 110 -13.73 0.20 -0.31
N GLN A 111 -14.18 -0.77 -1.12
CA GLN A 111 -14.92 -1.94 -0.62
C GLN A 111 -14.04 -3.15 -0.25
N ASN A 112 -12.77 -3.19 -0.69
CA ASN A 112 -11.86 -4.31 -0.46
C ASN A 112 -10.45 -3.81 -0.09
N GLN A 113 -10.34 -2.98 0.93
CA GLN A 113 -9.07 -2.39 1.35
C GLN A 113 -8.25 -3.35 2.23
N PHE A 114 -7.89 -4.50 1.66
CA PHE A 114 -7.28 -5.65 2.35
C PHE A 114 -6.23 -6.33 1.46
N ALA A 115 -5.28 -7.05 2.05
CA ALA A 115 -4.31 -7.85 1.31
C ALA A 115 -4.36 -9.33 1.71
N GLY A 116 -4.72 -10.20 0.76
CA GLY A 116 -4.74 -11.65 0.95
C GLY A 116 -5.45 -12.39 -0.18
N GLY A 117 -5.27 -13.72 -0.23
CA GLY A 117 -5.91 -14.60 -1.23
C GLY A 117 -5.61 -14.29 -2.71
N SER A 118 -4.58 -13.48 -2.98
CA SER A 118 -4.30 -12.92 -4.31
C SER A 118 -5.52 -12.20 -4.91
N LEU A 119 -6.28 -11.49 -4.08
CA LEU A 119 -7.55 -10.86 -4.48
C LEU A 119 -7.41 -9.38 -4.88
N SER A 120 -6.31 -8.72 -4.50
CA SER A 120 -6.11 -7.27 -4.64
C SER A 120 -6.44 -6.75 -6.04
N ILE A 121 -5.79 -7.29 -7.09
CA ILE A 121 -6.06 -6.88 -8.48
C ILE A 121 -7.35 -7.50 -9.02
N ARG A 122 -7.60 -8.80 -8.77
CA ARG A 122 -8.74 -9.51 -9.35
C ARG A 122 -10.09 -8.91 -8.97
N LEU A 123 -10.24 -8.49 -7.72
CA LEU A 123 -11.48 -7.88 -7.23
C LEU A 123 -11.56 -6.38 -7.55
N SER A 124 -10.42 -5.69 -7.66
CA SER A 124 -10.39 -4.23 -7.85
C SER A 124 -10.26 -3.80 -9.32
N TRP A 125 -10.03 -4.73 -10.25
CA TRP A 125 -9.77 -4.44 -11.67
C TRP A 125 -10.77 -3.46 -12.27
N ASN A 126 -12.08 -3.76 -12.16
CA ASN A 126 -13.11 -2.89 -12.72
C ASN A 126 -13.17 -1.54 -11.99
N ALA A 127 -13.11 -1.54 -10.65
CA ALA A 127 -13.17 -0.30 -9.87
C ALA A 127 -12.02 0.66 -10.19
N LEU A 128 -10.80 0.14 -10.31
CA LEU A 128 -9.62 0.95 -10.67
C LEU A 128 -9.74 1.51 -12.09
N ARG A 129 -10.22 0.71 -13.04
CA ARG A 129 -10.43 1.18 -14.42
C ARG A 129 -11.51 2.25 -14.49
N MET A 130 -12.64 2.03 -13.82
CA MET A 130 -13.71 3.02 -13.73
C MET A 130 -13.22 4.32 -13.09
N ALA A 131 -12.39 4.26 -12.04
CA ALA A 131 -11.85 5.46 -11.40
C ALA A 131 -11.02 6.32 -12.38
N GLY A 132 -10.13 5.71 -13.17
CA GLY A 132 -9.35 6.40 -14.20
C GLY A 132 -10.21 6.96 -15.33
N ALA A 133 -11.12 6.14 -15.87
CA ALA A 133 -11.99 6.53 -16.98
C ALA A 133 -12.96 7.66 -16.60
N THR A 134 -13.49 7.62 -15.37
CA THR A 134 -14.33 8.67 -14.80
C THR A 134 -13.56 9.97 -14.65
N GLY A 135 -12.34 9.91 -14.12
CA GLY A 135 -11.48 11.09 -14.03
C GLY A 135 -11.21 11.72 -15.40
N ARG A 136 -10.86 10.90 -16.41
CA ARG A 136 -10.68 11.36 -17.80
C ARG A 136 -11.95 11.99 -18.36
N ARG A 137 -13.11 11.37 -18.13
CA ARG A 137 -14.41 11.88 -18.61
C ARG A 137 -14.75 13.24 -17.99
N MET A 138 -14.55 13.42 -16.69
CA MET A 138 -14.79 14.70 -16.00
C MET A 138 -13.87 15.80 -16.52
N LEU A 139 -12.59 15.49 -16.79
CA LEU A 139 -11.65 16.44 -17.39
C LEU A 139 -12.08 16.85 -18.80
N LEU A 140 -12.50 15.89 -19.63
CA LEU A 140 -13.03 16.14 -20.98
C LEU A 140 -14.31 16.99 -20.95
N GLU A 141 -15.23 16.71 -20.04
CA GLU A 141 -16.45 17.51 -19.87
C GLU A 141 -16.16 18.94 -19.42
N ALA A 142 -15.21 19.12 -18.51
CA ALA A 142 -14.77 20.45 -18.10
C ALA A 142 -14.18 21.25 -19.27
N ALA A 143 -13.30 20.62 -20.07
CA ALA A 143 -12.74 21.25 -21.27
C ALA A 143 -13.81 21.55 -22.33
N ALA A 144 -14.71 20.60 -22.59
CA ALA A 144 -15.83 20.76 -23.53
C ALA A 144 -16.71 21.95 -23.14
N LYS A 145 -17.06 22.06 -21.85
CA LYS A 145 -17.85 23.18 -21.31
C LYS A 145 -17.11 24.51 -21.42
N GLU A 146 -15.79 24.54 -21.17
CA GLU A 146 -14.98 25.75 -21.32
C GLU A 146 -14.88 26.21 -22.78
N TRP A 147 -14.79 25.27 -23.70
CA TRP A 147 -14.59 25.52 -25.13
C TRP A 147 -15.90 25.68 -25.92
N GLY A 148 -17.04 25.34 -25.31
CA GLY A 148 -18.34 25.34 -25.97
C GLY A 148 -18.44 24.31 -27.09
N VAL A 149 -17.85 23.12 -26.90
CA VAL A 149 -17.86 22.01 -27.86
C VAL A 149 -18.42 20.74 -27.23
N GLU A 150 -18.67 19.72 -28.04
CA GLU A 150 -19.06 18.41 -27.55
C GLU A 150 -17.84 17.60 -27.09
N VAL A 151 -18.00 16.77 -26.05
CA VAL A 151 -16.90 15.89 -25.60
C VAL A 151 -16.46 14.92 -26.71
N ALA A 152 -17.39 14.55 -27.61
CA ALA A 152 -17.09 13.71 -28.76
C ALA A 152 -16.06 14.32 -29.71
N ASP A 153 -15.88 15.65 -29.69
CA ASP A 153 -14.90 16.38 -30.50
C ASP A 153 -13.54 16.50 -29.81
N LEU A 154 -13.41 15.94 -28.60
CA LEU A 154 -12.19 15.99 -27.79
C LEU A 154 -11.50 14.64 -27.72
N THR A 155 -10.20 14.69 -27.49
CA THR A 155 -9.36 13.52 -27.17
C THR A 155 -8.48 13.85 -25.98
N ALA A 156 -8.21 12.84 -25.16
CA ALA A 156 -7.22 12.93 -24.09
C ALA A 156 -6.09 11.95 -24.35
N SER A 157 -4.85 12.41 -24.18
CA SER A 157 -3.65 11.57 -24.26
C SER A 157 -2.50 12.31 -23.59
N GLU A 158 -1.65 11.55 -22.89
CA GLU A 158 -0.44 12.09 -22.25
C GLU A 158 -0.72 13.29 -21.31
N GLY A 159 -1.83 13.25 -20.57
CA GLY A 159 -2.20 14.31 -19.61
C GLY A 159 -2.64 15.63 -20.26
N MET A 160 -2.99 15.58 -21.54
CA MET A 160 -3.43 16.72 -22.33
C MET A 160 -4.78 16.42 -23.00
N ILE A 161 -5.65 17.42 -23.06
CA ILE A 161 -6.88 17.39 -23.85
C ILE A 161 -6.66 18.20 -25.12
N LYS A 162 -7.10 17.66 -26.25
CA LYS A 162 -7.04 18.30 -27.57
C LYS A 162 -8.35 18.19 -28.30
N GLU A 163 -8.72 19.25 -29.00
CA GLU A 163 -9.81 19.22 -29.98
C GLU A 163 -9.36 18.46 -31.24
N LYS A 164 -10.19 17.54 -31.75
CA LYS A 164 -9.83 16.63 -32.86
C LYS A 164 -9.56 17.36 -34.17
N GLU A 165 -10.39 18.34 -34.50
CA GLU A 165 -10.34 19.09 -35.76
C GLU A 165 -9.83 20.54 -35.58
N GLY A 166 -9.34 20.88 -34.38
CA GLY A 166 -8.92 22.22 -34.01
C GLY A 166 -7.48 22.30 -33.52
N GLU A 167 -7.05 23.51 -33.15
CA GLU A 167 -5.72 23.78 -32.57
C GLU A 167 -5.77 23.90 -31.03
N ARG A 168 -6.96 23.85 -30.43
CA ARG A 168 -7.13 24.01 -28.98
C ARG A 168 -6.56 22.82 -28.23
N SER A 169 -5.79 23.12 -27.19
CA SER A 169 -5.30 22.14 -26.24
C SER A 169 -5.22 22.73 -24.84
N VAL A 170 -5.41 21.89 -23.82
CA VAL A 170 -5.32 22.27 -22.41
C VAL A 170 -4.69 21.11 -21.63
N SER A 171 -3.84 21.42 -20.66
CA SER A 171 -3.27 20.38 -19.79
C SER A 171 -4.27 19.94 -18.73
N TYR A 172 -4.07 18.75 -18.16
CA TYR A 172 -4.87 18.32 -17.02
C TYR A 172 -4.73 19.28 -15.83
N GLY A 173 -3.57 19.89 -15.63
CA GLY A 173 -3.37 20.86 -14.55
C GLY A 173 -4.23 22.12 -14.70
N ASP A 174 -4.29 22.65 -15.91
CA ASP A 174 -5.05 23.88 -16.21
C ASP A 174 -6.57 23.69 -16.07
N ILE A 175 -7.08 22.46 -16.29
CA ILE A 175 -8.52 22.16 -16.29
C ILE A 175 -9.02 21.45 -15.02
N ALA A 176 -8.12 20.89 -14.20
CA ALA A 176 -8.49 20.05 -13.06
C ALA A 176 -9.42 20.76 -12.06
N SER A 177 -9.20 22.05 -11.77
CA SER A 177 -10.07 22.83 -10.87
C SER A 177 -11.52 22.88 -11.33
N LYS A 178 -11.75 22.93 -12.65
CA LYS A 178 -13.09 22.95 -13.25
C LYS A 178 -13.72 21.57 -13.27
N ALA A 179 -12.91 20.52 -13.40
CA ALA A 179 -13.36 19.13 -13.38
C ALA A 179 -13.97 18.71 -12.04
N VAL A 180 -13.52 19.28 -10.91
CA VAL A 180 -14.12 19.01 -9.58
C VAL A 180 -15.60 19.41 -9.52
N GLY A 181 -16.00 20.44 -10.29
CA GLY A 181 -17.39 20.90 -10.36
C GLY A 181 -18.27 20.16 -11.38
N ILE A 182 -17.73 19.14 -12.05
CA ILE A 182 -18.49 18.32 -13.00
C ILE A 182 -19.23 17.22 -12.23
N GLU A 183 -20.49 17.00 -12.58
CA GLU A 183 -21.28 15.89 -12.03
C GLU A 183 -20.66 14.56 -12.42
N ILE A 184 -20.58 13.61 -11.48
CA ILE A 184 -19.96 12.31 -11.74
C ILE A 184 -20.82 11.56 -12.77
N PRO A 185 -20.26 11.18 -13.93
CA PRO A 185 -21.01 10.46 -14.95
C PRO A 185 -21.52 9.10 -14.44
N GLU A 186 -22.76 8.76 -14.74
CA GLU A 186 -23.35 7.46 -14.39
C GLU A 186 -22.75 6.31 -15.23
N GLU A 187 -22.34 6.61 -16.46
CA GLU A 187 -21.75 5.65 -17.39
C GLU A 187 -20.44 6.21 -17.97
N VAL A 188 -19.41 5.35 -18.02
CA VAL A 188 -18.10 5.69 -18.59
C VAL A 188 -17.59 4.55 -19.47
N GLU A 189 -17.09 4.91 -20.64
CA GLU A 189 -16.45 3.95 -21.54
C GLU A 189 -15.04 3.63 -21.06
N LEU A 190 -14.76 2.34 -20.91
CA LEU A 190 -13.43 1.83 -20.60
C LEU A 190 -12.68 1.52 -21.88
N LYS A 191 -11.34 1.68 -21.87
CA LYS A 191 -10.50 1.30 -23.01
C LYS A 191 -10.67 -0.18 -23.40
N GLU A 192 -10.40 -0.53 -24.64
CA GLU A 192 -10.22 -1.95 -24.98
C GLU A 192 -8.81 -2.41 -24.62
N ILE A 193 -8.62 -3.71 -24.36
CA ILE A 193 -7.30 -4.27 -23.99
C ILE A 193 -6.23 -3.95 -25.06
N LYS A 194 -6.63 -3.94 -26.34
CA LYS A 194 -5.75 -3.61 -27.47
C LYS A 194 -5.26 -2.15 -27.46
N ASP A 195 -5.95 -1.26 -26.75
CA ASP A 195 -5.66 0.17 -26.69
C ASP A 195 -4.85 0.54 -25.44
N PHE A 196 -4.50 -0.45 -24.60
CA PHE A 196 -3.62 -0.23 -23.46
C PHE A 196 -2.19 0.13 -23.90
N LYS A 197 -1.61 1.13 -23.23
CA LYS A 197 -0.24 1.61 -23.51
C LYS A 197 0.72 1.40 -22.34
N LEU A 198 0.22 1.47 -21.10
CA LEU A 198 0.95 1.32 -19.85
C LEU A 198 0.79 -0.09 -19.27
N ILE A 199 -0.43 -0.63 -19.24
CA ILE A 199 -0.68 -2.00 -18.78
C ILE A 199 0.00 -2.99 -19.73
N GLY A 200 0.73 -3.96 -19.17
CA GLY A 200 1.53 -4.92 -19.94
C GLY A 200 2.95 -4.44 -20.24
N THR A 201 3.31 -3.22 -19.84
CA THR A 201 4.69 -2.71 -19.88
C THR A 201 5.39 -2.87 -18.53
N SER A 202 6.73 -2.91 -18.55
CA SER A 202 7.54 -2.97 -17.33
C SER A 202 7.72 -1.57 -16.75
N GLN A 203 7.32 -1.39 -15.50
CA GLN A 203 7.53 -0.16 -14.73
C GLN A 203 8.37 -0.44 -13.49
N LYS A 204 9.18 0.54 -13.06
CA LYS A 204 9.94 0.44 -11.82
C LYS A 204 8.98 0.43 -10.64
N ASN A 205 9.31 -0.37 -9.62
CA ASN A 205 8.60 -0.35 -8.35
C ASN A 205 8.71 1.05 -7.74
N VAL A 206 7.57 1.67 -7.42
CA VAL A 206 7.49 3.03 -6.86
C VAL A 206 8.18 3.17 -5.50
N ASP A 207 8.25 2.09 -4.72
CA ASP A 207 8.98 2.02 -3.45
C ASP A 207 10.41 1.47 -3.64
N GLY A 208 10.81 1.15 -4.88
CA GLY A 208 12.07 0.47 -5.18
C GLY A 208 13.30 1.21 -4.66
N LYS A 209 13.33 2.55 -4.78
CA LYS A 209 14.44 3.35 -4.24
C LYS A 209 14.49 3.25 -2.71
N LYS A 210 13.35 3.39 -2.03
CA LYS A 210 13.27 3.29 -0.56
C LYS A 210 13.77 1.94 -0.07
N ILE A 211 13.37 0.87 -0.75
CA ILE A 211 13.81 -0.50 -0.46
C ILE A 211 15.34 -0.63 -0.58
N VAL A 212 15.94 -0.22 -1.69
CA VAL A 212 17.38 -0.42 -1.91
C VAL A 212 18.28 0.53 -1.12
N THR A 213 17.73 1.63 -0.61
CA THR A 213 18.45 2.61 0.23
C THR A 213 18.22 2.40 1.72
N GLY A 214 17.29 1.53 2.12
CA GLY A 214 16.92 1.31 3.52
C GLY A 214 16.16 2.49 4.14
N GLU A 215 15.44 3.26 3.33
CA GLU A 215 14.54 4.29 3.86
C GLU A 215 13.33 3.64 4.57
N PRO A 216 12.81 4.24 5.66
CA PRO A 216 11.65 3.76 6.38
C PRO A 216 10.46 3.42 5.47
N LEU A 217 9.95 2.19 5.58
CA LEU A 217 8.83 1.69 4.77
C LEU A 217 7.90 0.77 5.56
N PHE A 218 8.44 0.04 6.55
CA PHE A 218 7.72 -0.99 7.27
C PHE A 218 7.13 -0.43 8.56
N GLY A 219 6.11 -1.12 9.09
CA GLY A 219 5.47 -0.71 10.35
C GLY A 219 6.46 -0.61 11.53
N TYR A 220 7.57 -1.35 11.47
CA TYR A 220 8.63 -1.31 12.48
C TYR A 220 9.47 -0.02 12.43
N ASP A 221 9.51 0.65 11.29
CA ASP A 221 10.24 1.91 11.10
C ASP A 221 9.44 3.12 11.63
N PHE A 222 8.18 2.89 12.04
CA PHE A 222 7.28 3.93 12.46
C PHE A 222 7.64 4.44 13.87
N HIS A 223 7.79 5.75 14.01
CA HIS A 223 8.05 6.42 15.28
C HIS A 223 7.16 7.64 15.46
N ARG A 224 6.74 7.89 16.70
CA ARG A 224 6.06 9.12 17.12
C ARG A 224 6.64 9.60 18.44
N ASP A 225 6.66 10.92 18.63
CA ASP A 225 7.07 11.52 19.89
C ASP A 225 6.21 10.98 21.05
N GLY A 226 6.88 10.50 22.09
CA GLY A 226 6.24 9.90 23.26
C GLY A 226 5.73 8.47 23.07
N MET A 227 5.94 7.84 21.90
CA MET A 227 5.55 6.45 21.67
C MET A 227 6.20 5.50 22.69
N LYS A 228 5.40 4.55 23.19
CA LYS A 228 5.84 3.45 24.05
C LYS A 228 5.90 2.16 23.23
N LEU A 229 6.78 1.27 23.67
CA LEU A 229 6.93 -0.08 23.15
C LEU A 229 6.18 -1.05 24.06
N ALA A 230 5.61 -2.11 23.49
CA ALA A 230 4.96 -3.18 24.23
C ALA A 230 5.58 -4.53 23.87
N MET A 231 6.03 -5.27 24.89
CA MET A 231 6.39 -6.68 24.77
C MET A 231 5.20 -7.53 25.20
N ILE A 232 4.66 -8.30 24.27
CA ILE A 232 3.48 -9.15 24.51
C ILE A 232 3.93 -10.56 24.91
N ALA A 233 3.39 -11.09 26.00
CA ALA A 233 3.49 -12.50 26.37
C ALA A 233 2.16 -13.22 26.07
N HIS A 234 2.25 -14.29 25.29
CA HIS A 234 1.12 -15.12 24.90
C HIS A 234 1.03 -16.34 25.83
N PRO A 235 -0.17 -16.92 26.03
CA PRO A 235 -0.31 -18.25 26.58
C PRO A 235 0.52 -19.28 25.80
N PRO A 236 0.99 -20.36 26.44
CA PRO A 236 1.87 -21.33 25.80
C PRO A 236 1.16 -22.26 24.80
N ALA A 237 -0.17 -22.31 24.82
CA ALA A 237 -0.99 -23.11 23.91
C ALA A 237 -2.37 -22.49 23.70
N PHE A 238 -2.98 -22.73 22.53
CA PHE A 238 -4.38 -22.36 22.26
C PHE A 238 -5.31 -23.06 23.26
N GLY A 239 -6.37 -22.36 23.67
CA GLY A 239 -7.27 -22.83 24.72
C GLY A 239 -6.75 -22.57 26.15
N MET A 240 -5.77 -21.68 26.30
CA MET A 240 -5.32 -21.17 27.59
C MET A 240 -5.48 -19.65 27.69
N LYS A 241 -5.63 -19.15 28.92
CA LYS A 241 -5.71 -17.71 29.25
C LYS A 241 -4.81 -17.36 30.43
N VAL A 242 -4.66 -16.06 30.69
CA VAL A 242 -3.97 -15.56 31.89
C VAL A 242 -4.87 -15.81 33.12
N GLY A 243 -4.35 -16.50 34.13
CA GLY A 243 -4.95 -16.51 35.47
C GLY A 243 -4.43 -15.31 36.27
N ASP A 244 -3.16 -15.39 36.66
CA ASP A 244 -2.43 -14.32 37.34
C ASP A 244 -0.94 -14.31 36.95
N PHE A 245 -0.23 -13.24 37.31
CA PHE A 245 1.21 -13.13 37.11
C PHE A 245 1.85 -12.25 38.19
N ASN A 246 3.18 -12.30 38.30
CA ASN A 246 3.99 -11.49 39.23
C ASN A 246 4.04 -9.98 38.86
N LYS A 247 2.86 -9.36 38.73
CA LYS A 247 2.66 -8.01 38.20
C LYS A 247 3.52 -6.94 38.86
N ASP A 248 3.50 -6.87 40.19
CA ASP A 248 4.18 -5.79 40.91
C ASP A 248 5.71 -5.88 40.80
N GLU A 249 6.25 -7.09 40.74
CA GLU A 249 7.68 -7.32 40.49
C GLU A 249 8.06 -6.84 39.09
N ILE A 250 7.29 -7.21 38.06
CA ILE A 250 7.54 -6.77 36.68
C ILE A 250 7.45 -5.25 36.56
N LYS A 251 6.43 -4.63 37.15
CA LYS A 251 6.27 -3.17 37.16
C LYS A 251 7.42 -2.45 37.89
N GLY A 252 8.04 -3.10 38.88
CA GLY A 252 9.18 -2.57 39.61
C GLY A 252 10.52 -2.68 38.86
N MET A 253 10.57 -3.37 37.72
CA MET A 253 11.81 -3.52 36.95
C MET A 253 12.20 -2.22 36.25
N ASN A 254 13.51 -1.94 36.22
CA ASN A 254 14.03 -0.76 35.56
C ASN A 254 13.63 -0.73 34.07
N GLY A 255 13.13 0.41 33.59
CA GLY A 255 12.71 0.61 32.20
C GLY A 255 11.30 0.10 31.85
N VAL A 256 10.58 -0.50 32.81
CA VAL A 256 9.16 -0.84 32.69
C VAL A 256 8.31 0.31 33.21
N ASP A 257 7.38 0.80 32.39
CA ASP A 257 6.39 1.80 32.81
C ASP A 257 5.14 1.12 33.38
N ASP A 258 4.68 0.03 32.78
CA ASP A 258 3.53 -0.75 33.26
C ASP A 258 3.54 -2.20 32.77
N ALA A 259 2.76 -3.06 33.43
CA ALA A 259 2.48 -4.42 33.01
C ALA A 259 1.04 -4.81 33.37
N PHE A 260 0.26 -5.27 32.40
CA PHE A 260 -1.16 -5.57 32.57
C PHE A 260 -1.66 -6.60 31.57
N VAL A 261 -2.82 -7.22 31.88
CA VAL A 261 -3.53 -8.10 30.95
C VAL A 261 -4.33 -7.23 29.98
N ILE A 262 -4.25 -7.54 28.69
CA ILE A 262 -5.15 -7.06 27.65
C ILE A 262 -6.11 -8.19 27.28
N ASP A 263 -7.40 -7.87 27.22
CA ASP A 263 -8.43 -8.75 26.69
C ASP A 263 -8.84 -8.24 25.31
N ILE A 264 -8.62 -9.05 24.28
CA ILE A 264 -8.93 -8.76 22.89
C ILE A 264 -10.10 -9.61 22.38
N SER A 265 -10.91 -10.16 23.30
CA SER A 265 -12.16 -10.82 22.95
C SER A 265 -13.10 -9.84 22.24
N ILE A 266 -13.79 -10.34 21.22
CA ILE A 266 -14.78 -9.58 20.47
C ILE A 266 -16.11 -10.33 20.62
N ASP A 267 -17.16 -9.62 21.05
CA ASP A 267 -18.47 -10.23 21.31
C ASP A 267 -19.09 -10.85 20.05
N GLU A 268 -18.94 -10.16 18.92
CA GLU A 268 -19.42 -10.59 17.61
C GLU A 268 -18.25 -10.63 16.61
N PRO A 269 -17.42 -11.70 16.62
CA PRO A 269 -16.25 -11.77 15.76
C PRO A 269 -16.66 -11.85 14.29
N GLY A 270 -16.04 -11.01 13.46
CA GLY A 270 -16.17 -11.10 12.01
C GLY A 270 -15.37 -12.27 11.44
N MET A 271 -15.47 -12.45 10.12
CA MET A 271 -14.80 -13.54 9.38
C MET A 271 -13.27 -13.61 9.61
N PHE A 272 -12.62 -12.47 9.89
CA PHE A 272 -11.17 -12.39 10.09
C PHE A 272 -10.77 -12.16 11.56
N ASP A 273 -11.73 -12.23 12.48
CA ASP A 273 -11.49 -12.10 13.92
C ASP A 273 -11.18 -13.45 14.57
N GLU A 274 -10.42 -14.29 13.88
CA GLU A 274 -9.92 -15.55 14.42
C GLU A 274 -8.77 -15.26 15.41
N LYS A 275 -9.12 -14.94 16.66
CA LYS A 275 -8.13 -14.71 17.72
C LYS A 275 -7.76 -16.04 18.38
N GLY A 276 -6.53 -16.50 18.17
CA GLY A 276 -6.02 -17.69 18.84
C GLY A 276 -5.86 -17.52 20.36
N PHE A 277 -5.61 -16.29 20.83
CA PHE A 277 -5.41 -15.96 22.24
C PHE A 277 -6.21 -14.70 22.58
N HIS A 278 -7.12 -14.80 23.54
CA HIS A 278 -8.00 -13.69 23.90
C HIS A 278 -7.41 -12.80 24.99
N GLN A 279 -6.61 -13.37 25.89
CA GLN A 279 -5.96 -12.64 26.97
C GLN A 279 -4.44 -12.74 26.85
N LEU A 280 -3.77 -11.59 26.88
CA LEU A 280 -2.33 -11.46 26.70
C LEU A 280 -1.77 -10.56 27.80
N ILE A 281 -0.50 -10.72 28.15
CA ILE A 281 0.17 -9.77 29.06
C ILE A 281 0.97 -8.78 28.21
N ALA A 282 0.71 -7.48 28.39
CA ALA A 282 1.49 -6.41 27.80
C ALA A 282 2.44 -5.82 28.84
N ILE A 283 3.74 -5.77 28.53
CA ILE A 283 4.77 -5.09 29.31
C ILE A 283 5.21 -3.86 28.51
N VAL A 284 5.02 -2.67 29.07
CA VAL A 284 5.12 -1.41 28.34
C VAL A 284 6.29 -0.57 28.86
N GLY A 285 7.03 0.08 27.97
CA GLY A 285 8.18 0.91 28.32
C GLY A 285 8.69 1.74 27.15
N LYS A 286 9.87 2.36 27.30
CA LYS A 286 10.49 3.20 26.26
C LYS A 286 11.51 2.48 25.38
N GLU A 287 12.12 1.41 25.89
CA GLU A 287 13.25 0.74 25.25
C GLU A 287 12.98 -0.76 25.14
N THR A 288 13.47 -1.40 24.07
CA THR A 288 13.23 -2.82 23.79
C THR A 288 13.93 -3.72 24.80
N TRP A 289 15.19 -3.45 25.12
CA TRP A 289 16.00 -4.34 25.96
C TRP A 289 15.44 -4.54 27.38
N PRO A 290 15.08 -3.50 28.14
CA PRO A 290 14.48 -3.69 29.46
C PRO A 290 13.17 -4.48 29.42
N LEU A 291 12.35 -4.27 28.39
CA LEU A 291 11.09 -4.99 28.21
C LEU A 291 11.30 -6.47 27.86
N MET A 292 12.36 -6.81 27.11
CA MET A 292 12.73 -8.20 26.85
C MET A 292 13.18 -8.91 28.13
N GLU A 293 13.98 -8.25 28.97
CA GLU A 293 14.41 -8.80 30.26
C GLU A 293 13.23 -8.96 31.21
N ALA A 294 12.32 -7.99 31.27
CA ALA A 294 11.08 -8.09 32.02
C ALA A 294 10.19 -9.25 31.56
N LYS A 295 10.06 -9.46 30.24
CA LYS A 295 9.35 -10.60 29.68
C LYS A 295 9.98 -11.95 30.07
N LYS A 296 11.31 -12.04 30.19
CA LYS A 296 12.00 -13.26 30.65
C LYS A 296 11.78 -13.53 32.14
N ALA A 297 11.65 -12.49 32.96
CA ALA A 297 11.38 -12.61 34.40
C ALA A 297 9.91 -12.93 34.73
N LEU A 298 9.04 -12.89 33.72
CA LEU A 298 7.61 -13.09 33.86
C LEU A 298 7.29 -14.50 34.35
N ARG A 299 6.53 -14.60 35.44
CA ARG A 299 5.98 -15.84 35.97
C ARG A 299 4.47 -15.73 35.92
N VAL A 300 3.87 -16.56 35.08
CA VAL A 300 2.44 -16.53 34.79
C VAL A 300 1.83 -17.86 35.17
N ASN A 301 0.72 -17.79 35.88
CA ASN A 301 -0.20 -18.90 36.06
C ASN A 301 -1.16 -18.91 34.85
N TRP A 302 -1.01 -19.90 33.98
CA TRP A 302 -1.86 -20.05 32.80
C TRP A 302 -3.00 -21.03 33.10
N GLU A 303 -4.23 -20.61 32.80
CA GLU A 303 -5.42 -21.44 33.01
C GLU A 303 -5.90 -22.03 31.70
N THR A 304 -6.23 -23.32 31.70
CA THR A 304 -6.85 -24.00 30.57
C THR A 304 -8.35 -23.65 30.53
N THR A 305 -8.83 -23.14 29.41
CA THR A 305 -10.24 -22.77 29.20
C THR A 305 -10.99 -23.74 28.29
N GLY A 306 -10.27 -24.64 27.62
CA GLY A 306 -10.85 -25.60 26.69
C GLY A 306 -9.88 -26.71 26.32
N GLU A 307 -10.28 -27.53 25.34
CA GLU A 307 -9.43 -28.60 24.84
C GLU A 307 -8.26 -28.01 24.04
N LEU A 308 -7.03 -28.34 24.44
CA LEU A 308 -5.82 -27.84 23.77
C LEU A 308 -5.72 -28.38 22.33
N GLU A 309 -5.15 -27.57 21.44
CA GLU A 309 -4.97 -27.96 20.04
C GLU A 309 -3.75 -28.87 19.84
N SER A 310 -3.86 -29.82 18.90
CA SER A 310 -2.75 -30.71 18.54
C SER A 310 -2.86 -31.24 17.11
N SER A 311 -1.71 -31.50 16.49
CA SER A 311 -1.65 -32.06 15.13
C SER A 311 -2.38 -33.40 15.00
N ALA A 312 -2.35 -34.23 16.04
CA ALA A 312 -3.04 -35.53 16.05
C ALA A 312 -4.56 -35.36 15.96
N LYS A 313 -5.11 -34.45 16.75
CA LYS A 313 -6.54 -34.14 16.79
C LYS A 313 -7.03 -33.47 15.51
N HIS A 314 -6.26 -32.55 14.94
CA HIS A 314 -6.59 -31.98 13.62
C HIS A 314 -6.61 -33.04 12.53
N ARG A 315 -5.66 -33.98 12.54
CA ARG A 315 -5.64 -35.10 11.59
C ARG A 315 -6.87 -35.99 11.74
N GLU A 316 -7.21 -36.38 12.96
CA GLU A 316 -8.42 -37.18 13.21
C GLU A 316 -9.69 -36.48 12.70
N ARG A 317 -9.82 -35.16 12.92
CA ARG A 317 -10.95 -34.37 12.41
C ARG A 317 -10.99 -34.35 10.87
N LEU A 318 -9.85 -34.19 10.21
CA LEU A 318 -9.75 -34.22 8.75
C LEU A 318 -10.09 -35.59 8.18
N ASP A 319 -9.60 -36.67 8.79
CA ASP A 319 -9.87 -38.04 8.38
C ASP A 319 -11.38 -38.36 8.50
N LYS A 320 -12.02 -37.93 9.60
CA LYS A 320 -13.48 -38.05 9.79
C LYS A 320 -14.26 -37.25 8.75
N ALA A 321 -13.84 -36.01 8.46
CA ALA A 321 -14.49 -35.17 7.46
C ALA A 321 -14.40 -35.82 6.06
N LEU A 322 -13.23 -36.34 5.68
CA LEU A 322 -13.05 -37.05 4.42
C LEU A 322 -13.91 -38.31 4.34
N ALA A 323 -13.97 -39.10 5.41
CA ALA A 323 -14.76 -40.32 5.48
C ALA A 323 -16.28 -40.09 5.44
N SER A 324 -16.75 -38.90 5.83
CA SER A 324 -18.17 -38.55 5.79
C SER A 324 -18.74 -38.51 4.36
N GLY A 325 -17.88 -38.23 3.36
CA GLY A 325 -18.30 -38.04 1.97
C GLY A 325 -19.07 -36.73 1.72
N GLU A 326 -19.24 -35.88 2.73
CA GLU A 326 -19.83 -34.55 2.56
C GLU A 326 -18.88 -33.65 1.76
N VAL A 327 -19.35 -33.17 0.61
CA VAL A 327 -18.56 -32.33 -0.30
C VAL A 327 -19.26 -31.00 -0.54
N GLN A 328 -18.52 -29.90 -0.38
CA GLN A 328 -18.94 -28.60 -0.87
C GLN A 328 -18.44 -28.44 -2.30
N GLU A 329 -19.32 -28.67 -3.28
CA GLU A 329 -18.98 -28.49 -4.69
C GLU A 329 -18.66 -27.01 -4.99
N LYS A 330 -17.40 -26.72 -5.38
CA LYS A 330 -16.96 -25.37 -5.76
C LYS A 330 -16.97 -25.14 -7.27
N ARG A 331 -16.84 -26.21 -8.05
CA ARG A 331 -16.76 -26.17 -9.52
C ARG A 331 -17.07 -27.55 -10.08
N ARG A 332 -17.87 -27.59 -11.15
CA ARG A 332 -18.18 -28.81 -11.90
C ARG A 332 -18.19 -28.52 -13.39
N ASP A 333 -17.30 -29.19 -14.11
CA ASP A 333 -17.18 -29.07 -15.56
C ASP A 333 -17.64 -30.38 -16.21
N GLY A 334 -18.71 -30.32 -17.01
CA GLY A 334 -19.27 -31.48 -17.71
C GLY A 334 -20.02 -32.47 -16.80
N ASN A 335 -19.89 -33.77 -17.09
CA ASN A 335 -20.53 -34.86 -16.33
C ASN A 335 -19.48 -35.85 -15.79
N PRO A 336 -18.85 -35.52 -14.64
CA PRO A 336 -17.83 -36.37 -14.03
C PRO A 336 -18.30 -37.80 -13.76
N GLU A 337 -19.56 -37.99 -13.36
CA GLU A 337 -20.13 -39.29 -13.02
C GLU A 337 -20.15 -40.23 -14.23
N ALA A 338 -20.53 -39.71 -15.40
CA ALA A 338 -20.49 -40.45 -16.65
C ALA A 338 -19.05 -40.71 -17.14
N ALA A 339 -18.10 -39.83 -16.81
CA ALA A 339 -16.70 -40.04 -17.10
C ALA A 339 -16.12 -41.18 -16.25
N PHE A 340 -16.37 -41.17 -14.94
CA PHE A 340 -15.94 -42.23 -14.02
C PHE A 340 -16.53 -43.60 -14.38
N ARG A 341 -17.82 -43.67 -14.74
CA ARG A 341 -18.45 -44.95 -15.17
C ARG A 341 -17.83 -45.57 -16.42
N ARG A 342 -17.23 -44.77 -17.30
CA ARG A 342 -16.63 -45.21 -18.57
C ARG A 342 -15.10 -45.26 -18.54
N ALA A 343 -14.49 -44.92 -17.41
CA ALA A 343 -13.05 -44.85 -17.29
C ALA A 343 -12.44 -46.27 -17.39
N ALA A 344 -11.42 -46.43 -18.22
CA ALA A 344 -10.65 -47.68 -18.30
C ALA A 344 -9.89 -47.99 -16.99
N LYS A 345 -9.59 -46.95 -16.20
CA LYS A 345 -8.92 -47.06 -14.90
C LYS A 345 -9.32 -45.87 -14.02
N VAL A 346 -9.59 -46.14 -12.75
CA VAL A 346 -9.81 -45.13 -11.70
C VAL A 346 -8.66 -45.23 -10.70
N ILE A 347 -8.07 -44.10 -10.32
CA ILE A 347 -7.03 -44.03 -9.29
C ILE A 347 -7.51 -43.08 -8.20
N GLU A 348 -7.58 -43.59 -6.97
CA GLU A 348 -7.94 -42.83 -5.78
C GLU A 348 -6.74 -42.73 -4.84
N ARG A 349 -6.45 -41.53 -4.34
CA ARG A 349 -5.34 -41.25 -3.43
C ARG A 349 -5.71 -40.12 -2.48
N THR A 350 -5.35 -40.28 -1.22
CA THR A 350 -5.49 -39.22 -0.20
C THR A 350 -4.15 -38.52 0.00
N TYR A 351 -4.18 -37.20 -0.01
CA TYR A 351 -3.02 -36.35 0.24
C TYR A 351 -3.32 -35.44 1.44
N THR A 352 -2.32 -35.17 2.26
CA THR A 352 -2.43 -34.25 3.39
C THR A 352 -1.26 -33.27 3.37
N ALA A 353 -1.48 -32.07 3.90
CA ALA A 353 -0.44 -31.08 4.13
C ALA A 353 -0.42 -30.72 5.62
N PRO A 354 0.77 -30.49 6.21
CA PRO A 354 0.85 -29.99 7.58
C PRO A 354 0.39 -28.53 7.66
N PHE A 355 0.25 -28.01 8.89
CA PHE A 355 0.20 -26.56 9.09
C PHE A 355 1.56 -25.96 8.71
N ILE A 356 1.56 -25.06 7.74
CA ILE A 356 2.76 -24.40 7.23
C ILE A 356 2.82 -23.00 7.83
N ALA A 357 3.97 -22.64 8.40
CA ALA A 357 4.25 -21.29 8.82
C ALA A 357 4.66 -20.44 7.62
N HIS A 358 4.11 -19.22 7.53
CA HIS A 358 4.43 -18.28 6.46
C HIS A 358 5.91 -17.84 6.47
N ASN A 359 6.55 -17.81 7.65
CA ASN A 359 7.97 -17.49 7.83
C ASN A 359 8.40 -16.20 7.10
N THR A 360 7.69 -15.11 7.33
CA THR A 360 8.07 -13.78 6.84
C THR A 360 9.37 -13.31 7.51
N LEU A 361 10.17 -12.52 6.79
CA LEU A 361 11.41 -11.92 7.31
C LEU A 361 11.16 -10.66 8.13
#